data_AF-A0A7S4LJA8-F1
#
_entry.id   AF-A0A7S4LJA8-F1
#
_cell.length_a   1.000
_cell.length_b   1.000
_cell.length_c   1.000
_cell.angle_alpha   90.00
_cell.angle_beta   90.00
_cell.angle_gamma   90.00
#
_symmetry.space_group_name_H-M   'P 1'
#
loop_
_entity.id
_entity.type
_entity.pdbx_description
1 polymer ?
#
loop_
_entity_poly.entity_id
_entity_poly.type
_entity_poly.pdbx_seq_one_letter_code
_entity_poly.pdbx_strand_id
1 'polypeptide(L)'
;PIYTGWLMVGYTTVYTMLPVLSLVLDEDVSQENVLLFPELYSELQKGRALSIKVFLQWVWMAIYQGGVIMLLVVLLFSQSFLQIISITFTALILTELYMVFIEIHRRSMLCFVAAELMSVLAYCLSIYLLPTYFDRAFMETWDFAGKVAIITVAACAPVHAVQS
;
A
#
# COMPACT_ATOMS: atom_id res chain seq x y z
N PRO A 1 -4.55 8.89 -19.61
CA PRO A 1 -3.94 8.38 -18.37
C PRO A 1 -4.71 8.96 -17.18
N ILE A 2 -5.10 8.14 -16.20
CA ILE A 2 -5.91 8.61 -15.06
C ILE A 2 -5.05 9.46 -14.12
N TYR A 3 -3.86 8.97 -13.79
CA TYR A 3 -2.85 9.71 -13.02
C TYR A 3 -1.88 10.40 -14.00
N THR A 4 -1.51 11.65 -13.72
CA THR A 4 -0.67 12.44 -14.65
C THR A 4 0.46 13.16 -13.93
N GLY A 5 1.58 13.32 -14.66
CA GLY A 5 2.73 14.14 -14.28
C GLY A 5 3.31 13.80 -12.92
N TRP A 6 3.33 14.79 -12.04
CA TRP A 6 3.92 14.74 -10.71
C TRP A 6 3.29 13.72 -9.76
N LEU A 7 2.02 13.35 -9.97
CA LEU A 7 1.36 12.33 -9.14
C LEU A 7 1.99 10.94 -9.29
N MET A 8 2.28 10.53 -10.53
CA MET A 8 2.93 9.23 -10.78
C MET A 8 4.35 9.22 -10.25
N VAL A 9 5.09 10.32 -10.42
CA VAL A 9 6.45 10.45 -9.89
C VAL A 9 6.43 10.38 -8.36
N GLY A 10 5.55 11.15 -7.70
CA GLY A 10 5.41 11.13 -6.25
C GLY A 10 5.04 9.75 -5.70
N TYR A 11 4.12 9.06 -6.38
CA TYR A 11 3.73 7.69 -6.04
C TYR A 11 4.93 6.74 -6.04
N THR A 12 5.65 6.64 -7.16
CA THR A 12 6.72 5.66 -7.33
C THR A 12 8.02 6.00 -6.62
N THR A 13 8.20 7.23 -6.14
CA THR A 13 9.48 7.66 -5.54
C THR A 13 9.38 7.97 -4.06
N VAL A 14 8.27 8.54 -3.61
CA VAL A 14 8.16 9.07 -2.24
C VAL A 14 7.11 8.30 -1.43
N TYR A 15 5.88 8.20 -1.93
CA TYR A 15 4.77 7.70 -1.12
C TYR A 15 4.87 6.20 -0.83
N THR A 16 5.19 5.36 -1.83
CA THR A 16 5.20 3.90 -1.60
C THR A 16 6.59 3.32 -1.40
N MET A 17 7.65 4.04 -1.78
CA MET A 17 9.02 3.51 -1.69
C MET A 17 9.60 3.52 -0.27
N LEU A 18 9.28 4.54 0.55
CA LEU A 18 9.83 4.62 1.91
C LEU A 18 9.42 3.41 2.77
N PRO A 19 8.13 3.01 2.82
CA PRO A 19 7.72 1.79 3.52
C PRO A 19 8.36 0.53 2.93
N VAL A 20 8.46 0.41 1.60
CA VAL A 20 9.11 -0.74 0.96
C VAL A 20 10.59 -0.86 1.33
N LEU A 21 11.31 0.26 1.43
CA LEU A 21 12.70 0.24 1.90
C LEU A 21 12.82 -0.19 3.36
N SER A 22 11.82 0.11 4.18
CA SER A 22 11.81 -0.36 5.57
C SER A 22 11.63 -1.89 5.66
N LEU A 23 10.92 -2.52 4.72
CA LEU A 23 10.83 -3.99 4.62
C LEU A 23 12.19 -4.64 4.34
N VAL A 24 13.06 -3.98 3.58
CA VAL A 24 14.42 -4.49 3.30
C VAL A 24 15.27 -4.55 4.58
N LEU A 25 14.94 -3.70 5.56
CA LEU A 25 15.59 -3.67 6.87
C LEU A 25 14.89 -4.56 7.90
N ASP A 26 13.82 -5.25 7.53
CA ASP A 26 13.11 -6.16 8.43
C ASP A 26 13.89 -7.47 8.62
N GLU A 27 13.90 -7.94 9.87
CA GLU A 27 14.58 -9.18 10.25
C GLU A 27 13.58 -10.08 11.01
N ASP A 28 13.17 -11.18 10.37
CA ASP A 28 12.26 -12.16 10.97
C ASP A 28 12.85 -12.81 12.24
N VAL A 29 14.16 -13.09 12.23
CA VAL A 29 14.88 -13.79 13.31
C VAL A 29 16.25 -13.14 13.57
N SER A 30 16.61 -12.95 14.84
CA SER A 30 17.93 -12.44 15.22
C SER A 30 19.06 -13.40 14.84
N GLN A 31 20.22 -12.85 14.46
CA GLN A 31 21.40 -13.63 14.05
C GLN A 31 21.80 -14.71 15.07
N GLU A 32 21.73 -14.43 16.37
CA GLU A 32 22.03 -15.40 17.44
C GLU A 32 21.12 -16.64 17.39
N ASN A 33 19.82 -16.43 17.18
CA ASN A 33 18.84 -17.50 17.08
C ASN A 33 19.02 -18.32 15.80
N VAL A 34 19.42 -17.70 14.69
CA VAL A 34 19.72 -18.42 13.43
C VAL A 34 20.91 -19.35 13.61
N LEU A 35 21.93 -18.93 14.36
CA LEU A 35 23.10 -19.77 14.66
C LEU A 35 22.77 -20.93 15.61
N LEU A 36 21.83 -20.73 16.54
CA LEU A 36 21.35 -21.79 17.44
C LEU A 36 20.52 -22.86 16.73
N PHE A 37 19.74 -22.48 15.72
CA PHE A 37 18.80 -23.37 15.03
C PHE A 37 19.04 -23.41 13.51
N PRO A 38 20.04 -24.20 13.04
CA PRO A 38 20.39 -24.26 11.61
C PRO A 38 19.30 -24.89 10.73
N GLU A 39 18.30 -25.54 11.31
CA GLU A 39 17.14 -26.10 10.60
C GLU A 39 16.29 -25.03 9.90
N LEU A 40 16.23 -23.80 10.44
CA LEU A 40 15.59 -22.66 9.79
C LEU A 40 16.17 -22.37 8.40
N TYR A 41 17.47 -22.60 8.22
CA TYR A 41 18.14 -22.40 6.93
C TYR A 41 17.77 -23.48 5.90
N SER A 42 17.48 -24.70 6.35
CA SER A 42 17.06 -25.79 5.46
C SER A 42 15.71 -25.51 4.79
N GLU A 43 14.83 -24.76 5.46
CA GLU A 43 13.55 -24.34 4.89
C GLU A 43 13.72 -23.36 3.72
N LEU A 44 14.69 -22.44 3.80
CA LEU A 44 15.01 -21.50 2.71
C LEU A 44 15.52 -22.24 1.46
N GLN A 45 16.33 -23.27 1.64
CA GLN A 45 16.87 -24.08 0.54
C GLN A 45 15.80 -24.84 -0.26
N LYS A 46 14.61 -25.06 0.33
CA LYS A 46 13.49 -25.74 -0.35
C LYS A 46 12.77 -24.84 -1.36
N GLY A 47 13.12 -23.54 -1.44
CA GLY A 47 12.61 -22.61 -2.45
C GLY A 47 11.09 -22.35 -2.36
N ARG A 48 10.49 -22.64 -1.20
CA ARG A 48 9.03 -22.54 -1.01
C ARG A 48 8.53 -21.09 -0.94
N ALA A 49 9.37 -20.18 -0.47
CA ALA A 49 9.02 -18.76 -0.33
C ALA A 49 8.84 -18.05 -1.69
N LEU A 50 9.62 -18.42 -2.72
CA LEU A 50 9.67 -17.71 -4.00
C LEU A 50 9.29 -18.62 -5.18
N SER A 51 8.16 -19.31 -5.03
CA SER A 51 7.61 -20.17 -6.09
C SER A 51 6.75 -19.38 -7.07
N ILE A 52 6.67 -19.85 -8.33
CA ILE A 52 5.77 -19.30 -9.35
C ILE A 52 4.30 -19.25 -8.89
N LYS A 53 3.89 -20.19 -8.03
CA LYS A 53 2.55 -20.23 -7.45
C LYS A 53 2.29 -19.01 -6.58
N VAL A 54 3.23 -18.68 -5.70
CA VAL A 54 3.16 -17.53 -4.79
C VAL A 54 3.19 -16.25 -5.61
N PHE A 55 4.09 -16.15 -6.59
CA PHE A 55 4.13 -15.01 -7.51
C PHE A 55 2.78 -14.79 -8.23
N LEU A 56 2.18 -15.84 -8.80
CA LEU A 56 0.88 -15.73 -9.46
C LEU A 56 -0.24 -15.33 -8.49
N GLN A 57 -0.23 -15.81 -7.25
CA GLN A 57 -1.18 -15.36 -6.22
C GLN A 57 -1.07 -13.86 -5.97
N TRP A 58 0.15 -13.32 -5.83
CA TRP A 58 0.38 -11.88 -5.68
C TRP A 58 -0.11 -11.08 -6.90
N VAL A 59 0.17 -11.56 -8.12
CA VAL A 59 -0.33 -10.91 -9.34
C VAL A 59 -1.86 -10.87 -9.37
N TRP A 60 -2.54 -11.95 -8.99
CA TRP A 60 -4.01 -11.98 -8.92
C TRP A 60 -4.56 -11.02 -7.87
N MET A 61 -3.91 -10.92 -6.70
CA MET A 61 -4.29 -9.94 -5.67
C MET A 61 -4.14 -8.50 -6.17
N ALA A 62 -3.04 -8.17 -6.85
CA ALA A 62 -2.83 -6.84 -7.43
C ALA A 62 -3.88 -6.49 -8.50
N ILE A 63 -4.22 -7.44 -9.38
CA ILE A 63 -5.28 -7.27 -10.39
C ILE A 63 -6.63 -7.00 -9.70
N TYR A 64 -6.95 -7.77 -8.66
CA TYR A 64 -8.18 -7.58 -7.91
C TYR A 64 -8.23 -6.21 -7.23
N GLN A 65 -7.18 -5.82 -6.52
CA GLN A 65 -7.11 -4.52 -5.81
C GLN A 65 -7.31 -3.35 -6.78
N GLY A 66 -6.53 -3.32 -7.87
CA GLY A 66 -6.65 -2.29 -8.89
C GLY A 66 -8.03 -2.28 -9.56
N GLY A 67 -8.57 -3.46 -9.85
CA GLY A 67 -9.90 -3.61 -10.44
C GLY A 67 -11.02 -3.10 -9.52
N VAL A 68 -10.99 -3.47 -8.23
CA VAL A 68 -12.00 -3.06 -7.24
C VAL A 68 -11.96 -1.57 -6.98
N ILE A 69 -10.77 -0.98 -6.83
CA ILE A 69 -10.63 0.48 -6.64
C ILE A 69 -11.25 1.22 -7.83
N MET A 70 -10.94 0.81 -9.06
CA MET A 70 -11.45 1.46 -10.25
C MET A 70 -12.94 1.24 -10.47
N LEU A 71 -13.43 0.02 -10.31
CA LEU A 71 -14.85 -0.31 -10.51
C LEU A 71 -15.73 0.36 -9.46
N LEU A 72 -15.36 0.31 -8.17
CA LEU A 72 -16.15 0.93 -7.11
C LEU A 72 -16.21 2.45 -7.26
N VAL A 73 -15.12 3.12 -7.64
CA VAL A 73 -15.17 4.57 -7.84
C VAL A 73 -16.08 4.94 -9.01
N VAL A 74 -16.01 4.22 -10.13
CA VAL A 74 -16.87 4.50 -11.29
C VAL A 74 -18.35 4.21 -10.98
N LEU A 75 -18.63 3.15 -10.21
CA LEU A 75 -19.99 2.77 -9.85
C LEU A 75 -20.61 3.69 -8.79
N LEU A 76 -19.83 4.10 -7.79
CA LEU A 76 -20.34 4.96 -6.71
C LEU A 76 -20.30 6.46 -7.06
N PHE A 77 -19.43 6.91 -7.97
CA PHE A 77 -19.18 8.35 -8.18
C PHE A 77 -19.14 8.77 -9.66
N SER A 78 -20.03 9.71 -10.03
CA SER A 78 -20.19 10.23 -11.40
C SER A 78 -20.16 11.76 -11.50
N GLN A 79 -19.44 12.47 -10.63
CA GLN A 79 -19.62 13.93 -10.51
C GLN A 79 -18.43 14.76 -11.04
N SER A 80 -17.16 14.31 -10.91
CA SER A 80 -16.04 14.98 -11.57
C SER A 80 -14.77 14.12 -11.67
N PHE A 81 -13.96 14.36 -12.71
CA PHE A 81 -12.70 13.63 -12.95
C PHE A 81 -11.67 13.83 -11.84
N LEU A 82 -11.55 15.05 -11.28
CA LEU A 82 -10.60 15.33 -10.18
C LEU A 82 -10.98 14.60 -8.88
N GLN A 83 -12.28 14.48 -8.58
CA GLN A 83 -12.73 13.71 -7.42
C GLN A 83 -12.46 12.22 -7.59
N ILE A 84 -12.64 11.68 -8.79
CA ILE A 84 -12.27 10.29 -9.11
C ILE A 84 -10.78 10.06 -8.85
N ILE A 85 -9.90 10.90 -9.41
CA ILE A 85 -8.45 10.79 -9.18
C ILE A 85 -8.12 10.87 -7.70
N SER A 86 -8.69 11.84 -6.99
CA SER A 86 -8.42 12.07 -5.57
C SER A 86 -8.78 10.83 -4.75
N ILE A 87 -9.95 10.23 -4.98
CA ILE A 87 -10.41 9.04 -4.25
C ILE A 87 -9.55 7.82 -4.63
N THR A 88 -9.38 7.54 -5.93
CA THR A 88 -8.65 6.33 -6.37
C THR A 88 -7.19 6.38 -5.94
N PHE A 89 -6.55 7.55 -6.01
CA PHE A 89 -5.15 7.72 -5.63
C PHE A 89 -4.95 7.58 -4.12
N THR A 90 -5.84 8.16 -3.31
CA THR A 90 -5.78 8.02 -1.85
C THR A 90 -6.03 6.57 -1.43
N ALA A 91 -7.06 5.94 -2.00
CA ALA A 91 -7.36 4.53 -1.73
C ALA A 91 -6.17 3.64 -2.11
N LEU A 92 -5.55 3.85 -3.27
CA LEU A 92 -4.38 3.10 -3.71
C LEU A 92 -3.20 3.22 -2.73
N ILE A 93 -2.86 4.44 -2.30
CA ILE A 93 -1.79 4.65 -1.33
C ILE A 93 -2.11 3.95 -0.01
N LEU A 94 -3.33 4.09 0.51
CA LEU A 94 -3.73 3.45 1.77
C LEU A 94 -3.72 1.92 1.68
N THR A 95 -4.15 1.34 0.55
CA THR A 95 -4.11 -0.11 0.35
C THR A 95 -2.67 -0.64 0.34
N GLU A 96 -1.75 0.10 -0.27
CA GLU A 96 -0.33 -0.26 -0.30
C GLU A 96 0.30 -0.14 1.10
N LEU A 97 0.06 0.97 1.82
CA LEU A 97 0.55 1.13 3.18
C LEU A 97 0.03 0.04 4.12
N TYR A 98 -1.25 -0.31 4.00
CA TYR A 98 -1.86 -1.39 4.78
C TYR A 98 -1.29 -2.77 4.42
N MET A 99 -1.05 -3.04 3.14
CA MET A 99 -0.42 -4.30 2.71
C MET A 99 0.99 -4.44 3.29
N VAL A 100 1.79 -3.36 3.26
CA VAL A 100 3.11 -3.34 3.91
C VAL A 100 3.00 -3.51 5.42
N PHE A 101 1.98 -2.93 6.06
CA PHE A 101 1.77 -3.05 7.51
C PHE A 101 1.55 -4.50 7.96
N ILE A 102 0.80 -5.31 7.20
CA ILE A 102 0.54 -6.70 7.57
C ILE A 102 1.80 -7.57 7.44
N GLU A 103 2.69 -7.26 6.49
CA GLU A 103 3.87 -8.07 6.20
C GLU A 103 4.96 -7.96 7.28
N ILE A 104 4.86 -7.01 8.21
CA ILE A 104 5.98 -6.63 9.06
C ILE A 104 6.14 -7.45 10.33
N HIS A 105 7.40 -7.74 10.64
CA HIS A 105 7.80 -8.42 11.87
C HIS A 105 8.23 -7.43 12.96
N ARG A 106 8.09 -7.87 14.22
CA ARG A 106 8.07 -7.01 15.41
C ARG A 106 9.38 -6.23 15.66
N ARG A 107 10.52 -6.66 15.11
CA ARG A 107 11.85 -6.09 15.46
C ARG A 107 12.15 -4.76 14.77
N SER A 108 11.57 -4.48 13.61
CA SER A 108 11.80 -3.26 12.83
C SER A 108 10.73 -2.17 13.04
N MET A 109 9.80 -2.38 13.99
CA MET A 109 8.59 -1.56 14.17
C MET A 109 8.86 -0.04 14.26
N LEU A 110 9.96 0.39 14.89
CA LEU A 110 10.28 1.82 15.00
C LEU A 110 10.68 2.44 13.65
N CYS A 111 11.55 1.77 12.89
CA CYS A 111 11.97 2.24 11.57
C CYS A 111 10.80 2.22 10.58
N PHE A 112 9.94 1.21 10.69
CA PHE A 112 8.74 1.11 9.88
C PHE A 112 7.74 2.22 10.17
N VAL A 113 7.36 2.42 11.44
CA VAL A 113 6.42 3.49 11.82
C VAL A 113 6.95 4.86 11.39
N ALA A 114 8.26 5.08 11.46
CA ALA A 114 8.88 6.29 10.93
C ALA A 114 8.72 6.41 9.40
N ALA A 115 8.98 5.34 8.64
CA ALA A 115 8.83 5.33 7.19
C ALA A 115 7.37 5.53 6.73
N GLU A 116 6.43 4.89 7.42
CA GLU A 116 5.00 5.01 7.17
C GLU A 116 4.51 6.44 7.47
N LEU A 117 4.91 7.00 8.62
CA LEU A 117 4.57 8.37 8.99
C LEU A 117 5.18 9.39 8.01
N MET A 118 6.43 9.18 7.57
CA MET A 118 7.05 10.02 6.55
C MET A 118 6.31 9.94 5.21
N SER A 119 5.84 8.76 4.81
CA SER A 119 5.03 8.57 3.59
C SER A 119 3.72 9.35 3.67
N VAL A 120 2.97 9.18 4.77
CA VAL A 120 1.70 9.89 4.99
C VAL A 120 1.92 11.41 5.02
N LEU A 121 2.97 11.88 5.70
CA LEU A 121 3.32 13.29 5.73
C LEU A 121 3.67 13.83 4.33
N ALA A 122 4.45 13.09 3.55
CA ALA A 122 4.78 13.48 2.19
C ALA A 122 3.53 13.54 1.29
N TYR A 123 2.59 12.61 1.48
CA TYR A 123 1.31 12.63 0.78
C TYR A 123 0.46 13.84 1.18
N CYS A 124 0.31 14.12 2.48
CA CYS A 124 -0.39 15.31 2.96
C CYS A 124 0.24 16.59 2.41
N LEU A 125 1.58 16.70 2.42
CA LEU A 125 2.29 17.84 1.84
C LEU A 125 2.01 18.00 0.34
N SER A 126 1.90 16.88 -0.38
CA SER A 126 1.59 16.91 -1.82
C SER A 126 0.21 17.48 -2.14
N ILE A 127 -0.79 17.20 -1.29
CA ILE A 127 -2.15 17.77 -1.44
C ILE A 127 -2.10 19.31 -1.36
N TYR A 128 -1.23 19.86 -0.50
CA TYR A 128 -1.06 21.31 -0.41
C TYR A 128 -0.24 21.91 -1.56
N LEU A 129 0.81 21.22 -2.01
CA LEU A 129 1.72 21.69 -3.06
C LEU A 129 1.14 21.57 -4.48
N LEU A 130 0.21 20.64 -4.71
CA LEU A 130 -0.34 20.32 -6.03
C LEU A 130 -1.85 20.61 -6.14
N PRO A 131 -2.29 21.87 -5.99
CA PRO A 131 -3.70 22.25 -5.99
C PRO A 131 -4.39 22.04 -7.35
N THR A 132 -3.62 21.84 -8.43
CA THR A 132 -4.15 21.57 -9.78
C THR A 132 -4.62 20.13 -9.97
N TYR A 133 -4.20 19.22 -9.08
CA TYR A 133 -4.47 17.79 -9.20
C TYR A 133 -5.48 17.28 -8.16
N PHE A 134 -5.65 18.00 -7.05
CA PHE A 134 -6.53 17.61 -5.95
C PHE A 134 -7.56 18.69 -5.65
N ASP A 135 -8.82 18.27 -5.51
CA ASP A 135 -9.88 19.12 -5.00
C ASP A 135 -9.84 19.12 -3.46
N ARG A 136 -9.12 20.09 -2.89
CA ARG A 136 -8.90 20.21 -1.43
C ARG A 136 -10.20 20.34 -0.65
N ALA A 137 -11.15 21.12 -1.16
CA ALA A 137 -12.44 21.32 -0.50
C ALA A 137 -13.23 20.02 -0.40
N PHE A 138 -13.12 19.17 -1.42
CA PHE A 138 -13.72 17.84 -1.41
C PHE A 138 -12.99 16.87 -0.47
N MET A 139 -11.66 16.88 -0.46
CA MET A 139 -10.86 15.96 0.38
C MET A 139 -11.05 16.17 1.88
N GLU A 140 -11.31 17.40 2.32
CA GLU A 140 -11.59 17.69 3.74
C GLU A 140 -13.00 17.26 4.19
N THR A 141 -13.86 16.82 3.26
CA THR A 141 -15.23 16.43 3.58
C THR A 141 -15.27 15.01 4.17
N TRP A 142 -16.10 14.78 5.18
CA TRP A 142 -16.35 13.45 5.76
C TRP A 142 -16.84 12.41 4.74
N ASP A 143 -17.57 12.89 3.73
CA ASP A 143 -18.03 12.10 2.60
C ASP A 143 -16.84 11.48 1.83
N PHE A 144 -15.77 12.24 1.59
CA PHE A 144 -14.55 11.72 0.97
C PHE A 144 -13.91 10.61 1.82
N ALA A 145 -13.73 10.86 3.12
CA ALA A 145 -13.12 9.89 4.03
C ALA A 145 -13.91 8.57 4.09
N GLY A 146 -15.24 8.63 4.20
CA GLY A 146 -16.09 7.43 4.21
C GLY A 146 -15.98 6.62 2.93
N LYS A 147 -15.92 7.29 1.77
CA LYS A 147 -15.79 6.64 0.47
C LYS A 147 -14.45 5.95 0.29
N VAL A 148 -13.36 6.66 0.61
CA VAL A 148 -12.00 6.10 0.57
C VAL A 148 -11.90 4.91 1.52
N ALA A 149 -12.48 4.99 2.72
CA ALA A 149 -12.48 3.87 3.68
C ALA A 149 -13.20 2.64 3.13
N ILE A 150 -14.41 2.79 2.57
CA ILE A 150 -15.18 1.68 1.97
C ILE A 150 -14.38 1.00 0.85
N ILE A 151 -13.79 1.80 -0.05
CA ILE A 151 -13.03 1.28 -1.19
C ILE A 151 -11.76 0.57 -0.72
N THR A 152 -11.04 1.17 0.23
CA THR A 152 -9.80 0.60 0.80
C THR A 152 -10.09 -0.73 1.49
N VAL A 153 -11.14 -0.79 2.33
CA VAL A 153 -11.55 -2.04 3.00
C VAL A 153 -11.94 -3.12 1.99
N ALA A 154 -12.70 -2.76 0.95
CA ALA A 154 -13.08 -3.70 -0.10
C ALA A 154 -11.87 -4.23 -0.88
N ALA A 155 -10.88 -3.38 -1.16
CA ALA A 155 -9.64 -3.77 -1.84
C ALA A 155 -8.71 -4.61 -0.94
N CYS A 156 -8.66 -4.35 0.37
CA CYS A 156 -7.82 -5.08 1.32
C CYS A 156 -8.41 -6.43 1.76
N ALA A 157 -9.71 -6.67 1.57
CA ALA A 157 -10.40 -7.89 1.96
C ALA A 157 -9.69 -9.22 1.55
N PRO A 158 -9.27 -9.42 0.28
CA PRO A 158 -8.59 -10.66 -0.10
C PRO A 158 -7.20 -10.80 0.50
N VAL A 159 -6.47 -9.70 0.71
CA VAL A 159 -5.12 -9.73 1.28
C VAL A 159 -5.18 -10.24 2.71
N HIS A 160 -6.12 -9.71 3.50
CA HIS A 160 -6.35 -10.19 4.85
C HIS A 160 -6.75 -11.66 4.86
N ALA A 161 -7.61 -12.12 3.95
CA ALA A 161 -8.07 -13.51 3.91
C ALA A 161 -6.99 -14.52 3.50
N VAL A 162 -5.96 -14.09 2.76
CA VAL A 162 -4.84 -14.95 2.33
C VAL A 162 -3.73 -14.99 3.38
N GLN A 163 -3.55 -13.91 4.14
CA GLN A 163 -2.49 -13.79 5.15
C GLN A 163 -2.92 -14.19 6.57
N SER A 164 -4.23 -14.30 6.85
CA SER A 164 -4.80 -14.84 8.11
C SER A 164 -4.87 -16.36 8.12
#